data_AF-A0A2J8RGT3-F1
#
_entry.id   AF-A0A2J8RGT3-F1
#
_cell.length_a   1.000
_cell.length_b   1.000
_cell.length_c   1.000
_cell.angle_alpha   90.00
_cell.angle_beta   90.00
_cell.angle_gamma   90.00
#
_symmetry.space_group_name_H-M   'P 1'
#
loop_
_entity.id
_entity.type
_entity.pdbx_description
1 polymer ?
#
loop_
_entity_poly.entity_id
_entity_poly.type
_entity_poly.pdbx_seq_one_letter_code
_entity_poly.pdbx_strand_id
1 'polypeptide(L)' 'MILKLTLSLKNFLRRYKCSSDHWIGLKMAKNRTGQWVDGATFTKSFGMRGSEGCAYLSDDGAATARCYTERKWICRKKIH' A
#
# COMPACT_ATOMS: atom_id res chain seq x y z
N MET A 1 2.93 13.07 -0.54
CA MET A 1 1.74 12.25 -0.88
C MET A 1 1.98 10.85 -0.35
N ILE A 2 0.93 10.10 0.07
CA ILE A 2 1.11 8.70 0.50
C ILE A 2 1.71 7.90 -0.67
N LEU A 3 2.64 7.00 -0.36
CA LEU A 3 3.41 6.28 -1.36
C LEU A 3 2.56 5.30 -2.17
N LYS A 4 2.68 5.37 -3.50
CA LYS A 4 2.31 4.32 -4.44
C LYS A 4 3.41 3.25 -4.47
N LEU A 5 3.06 2.03 -4.08
CA LEU A 5 4.00 0.91 -3.99
C LEU A 5 4.30 0.35 -5.38
N THR A 6 5.58 0.16 -5.69
CA THR A 6 6.05 -0.52 -6.91
C THR A 6 6.82 -1.79 -6.53
N LEU A 7 6.97 -2.72 -7.47
CA LEU A 7 7.79 -3.93 -7.26
C LEU A 7 9.22 -3.60 -6.80
N SER A 8 9.85 -2.62 -7.45
CA SER A 8 11.21 -2.18 -7.12
C SER A 8 11.34 -1.61 -5.70
N LEU A 9 10.34 -0.86 -5.22
CA LEU A 9 10.38 -0.23 -3.91
C LEU A 9 9.86 -1.14 -2.79
N LYS A 10 9.10 -2.19 -3.11
CA LYS A 10 8.50 -3.08 -2.12
C LYS A 10 9.53 -3.69 -1.17
N ASN A 11 10.63 -4.22 -1.71
CA ASN A 11 11.68 -4.84 -0.89
C ASN A 11 12.42 -3.83 -0.03
N PHE A 12 12.73 -2.66 -0.60
CA PHE A 12 13.35 -1.56 0.14
C PHE A 12 12.47 -1.11 1.32
N LEU A 13 11.20 -0.79 1.06
CA LEU A 13 10.29 -0.34 2.10
C LEU A 13 10.02 -1.42 3.14
N ARG A 14 9.90 -2.69 2.74
CA ARG A 14 9.76 -3.80 3.68
C ARG A 14 10.97 -3.92 4.61
N ARG A 15 12.18 -3.67 4.10
CA ARG A 15 13.41 -3.68 4.90
C ARG A 15 13.48 -2.52 5.90
N TYR A 16 12.97 -1.34 5.53
CA TYR A 16 13.13 -0.10 6.32
C TYR A 16 11.88 0.36 7.08
N LYS A 17 10.71 -0.29 6.90
CA LYS A 17 9.48 0.04 7.65
C LYS A 17 9.55 -0.27 9.15
N CYS A 18 10.66 -0.84 9.63
CA CYS A 18 10.82 -1.33 10.99
C CYS A 18 9.71 -2.33 11.37
N SER A 19 9.27 -2.35 12.63
CA SER A 19 8.29 -3.30 13.16
C SER A 19 6.82 -2.94 12.89
N SER A 20 6.52 -1.71 12.49
CA SER A 20 5.12 -1.28 12.31
C SER A 20 4.60 -1.59 10.91
N ASP A 21 3.32 -1.90 10.81
CA ASP A 21 2.59 -1.92 9.55
C ASP A 21 2.31 -0.49 9.08
N HIS A 22 2.41 -0.27 7.77
CA HIS A 22 2.26 1.05 7.21
C HIS A 22 1.25 1.09 6.07
N TRP A 23 0.32 2.04 6.12
CA TRP A 23 -0.55 2.37 5.01
C TRP A 23 0.26 2.75 3.77
N ILE A 24 -0.21 2.23 2.63
CA ILE A 24 0.23 2.62 1.30
C ILE A 24 -0.95 3.25 0.54
N GLY A 25 -0.65 4.01 -0.50
CA GLY A 25 -1.61 4.89 -1.17
C GLY A 25 -2.53 4.15 -2.13
N LEU A 26 -3.09 3.01 -1.73
CA LEU A 26 -3.99 2.18 -2.53
C LEU A 26 -5.29 1.92 -1.77
N LYS A 27 -6.40 2.29 -2.40
CA LYS A 27 -7.75 1.95 -1.96
C LYS A 27 -8.33 0.87 -2.86
N MET A 28 -9.00 -0.09 -2.25
CA MET A 28 -9.71 -1.18 -2.93
C MET A 28 -11.22 -0.95 -2.83
N ALA A 29 -11.92 -1.07 -3.95
CA ALA A 29 -13.36 -1.10 -4.01
C ALA A 29 -13.89 -2.52 -3.81
N LYS A 30 -15.19 -2.63 -3.46
CA LYS A 30 -15.86 -3.92 -3.20
C LYS A 30 -15.80 -4.90 -4.38
N ASN A 31 -15.76 -4.37 -5.60
CA ASN A 31 -15.60 -5.16 -6.84
C ASN A 31 -14.14 -5.56 -7.13
N ARG A 32 -13.24 -5.46 -6.14
CA ARG A 32 -11.80 -5.79 -6.24
C ARG A 32 -11.04 -4.95 -7.27
N THR A 33 -11.57 -3.80 -7.69
CA THR A 33 -10.77 -2.80 -8.40
C THR A 33 -10.01 -1.95 -7.39
N GLY A 34 -8.76 -1.62 -7.68
CA GLY A 34 -7.94 -0.76 -6.84
C GLY A 34 -7.60 0.55 -7.52
N GLN A 35 -7.52 1.64 -6.78
CA GLN A 35 -7.07 2.94 -7.26
C GLN A 35 -5.99 3.51 -6.35
N TRP A 36 -4.91 3.97 -6.98
CA TRP A 36 -3.83 4.67 -6.30
C TRP A 36 -4.22 6.11 -5.99
N VAL A 37 -3.53 6.74 -5.02
CA VAL A 37 -3.72 8.16 -4.69
C VAL A 37 -3.43 9.14 -5.83
N ASP A 38 -2.71 8.68 -6.88
CA ASP A 38 -2.47 9.44 -8.11
C ASP A 38 -3.57 9.24 -9.18
N GLY A 39 -4.67 8.58 -8.83
CA GLY A 39 -5.80 8.30 -9.71
C GLY A 39 -5.60 7.07 -10.61
N ALA A 40 -4.39 6.53 -10.71
CA ALA A 40 -4.12 5.39 -11.57
C ALA A 40 -4.78 4.11 -11.06
N THR A 41 -5.26 3.28 -11.98
CA THR A 41 -5.81 1.96 -11.67
C THR A 41 -4.72 1.00 -11.21
N PHE A 42 -5.02 0.19 -10.19
CA PHE A 42 -4.15 -0.89 -9.75
C PHE A 42 -4.22 -2.06 -10.73
N THR A 43 -3.16 -2.23 -11.52
CA THR A 43 -2.86 -3.49 -12.20
C THR A 43 -2.21 -4.41 -11.17
N LYS A 44 -2.71 -5.64 -11.01
CA LYS A 44 -2.28 -6.65 -10.01
C LYS A 44 -0.84 -7.13 -10.23
N SER A 45 0.11 -6.20 -10.14
CA SER A 45 1.54 -6.38 -10.37
C SER A 45 2.24 -7.08 -9.21
N PHE A 46 1.57 -7.22 -8.07
CA PHE A 46 2.05 -7.97 -6.92
C PHE A 46 0.88 -8.66 -6.20
N GLY A 47 1.18 -9.79 -5.55
CA GLY A 47 0.24 -10.47 -4.66
C GLY A 47 -0.09 -9.62 -3.44
N MET A 48 -1.38 -9.52 -3.12
CA MET A 48 -1.92 -8.78 -1.99
C MET A 48 -2.90 -9.66 -1.22
N ARG A 49 -2.77 -9.70 0.11
CA ARG A 49 -3.61 -10.51 0.99
C ARG A 49 -4.83 -9.72 1.50
N GLY A 50 -5.88 -10.43 1.90
CA GLY A 50 -7.11 -9.84 2.43
C GLY A 50 -8.08 -9.32 1.36
N SER A 51 -9.22 -8.80 1.81
CA SER A 51 -10.32 -8.34 0.96
C SER A 51 -10.96 -7.03 1.45
N GLU A 52 -10.18 -6.19 2.13
CA GLU A 52 -10.64 -4.96 2.77
C GLU A 52 -10.31 -3.71 1.95
N GLY A 53 -10.84 -2.55 2.35
CA GLY A 53 -10.86 -1.34 1.53
C GLY A 53 -9.55 -0.54 1.43
N CYS A 54 -8.59 -0.72 2.33
CA CYS A 54 -7.32 0.04 2.33
C CYS A 54 -6.12 -0.89 2.38
N ALA A 55 -5.08 -0.59 1.60
CA ALA A 55 -3.89 -1.42 1.52
C ALA A 55 -2.76 -0.92 2.44
N TYR A 56 -2.05 -1.85 3.06
CA TYR A 56 -0.89 -1.61 3.90
C TYR A 56 0.25 -2.57 3.55
N LEU A 57 1.45 -2.26 4.04
CA LEU A 57 2.65 -3.08 3.93
C LEU A 57 2.99 -3.67 5.31
N SER A 58 3.06 -5.00 5.37
CA SER A 58 3.51 -5.79 6.52
C SER A 58 4.79 -6.57 6.21
N ASP A 59 5.28 -7.37 7.16
CA ASP A 59 6.47 -8.21 6.98
C ASP A 59 6.30 -9.28 5.89
N ASP A 60 5.09 -9.83 5.73
CA ASP A 60 4.80 -10.77 4.63
C ASP A 60 4.50 -10.05 3.29
N GLY A 61 4.52 -8.71 3.27
CA GLY A 61 4.26 -7.90 2.09
C GLY A 61 2.92 -7.16 2.12
N ALA A 62 2.32 -6.95 0.94
CA ALA A 62 1.12 -6.11 0.84
C ALA A 62 -0.13 -6.87 1.28
N ALA A 63 -1.00 -6.19 2.04
CA ALA A 63 -2.27 -6.72 2.50
C ALA A 63 -3.32 -5.60 2.59
N THR A 64 -4.58 -5.97 2.84
CA THR A 64 -5.69 -5.03 3.01
C THR A 64 -6.29 -5.12 4.41
N ALA A 65 -6.73 -3.97 4.93
CA ALA A 65 -7.44 -3.84 6.20
C ALA A 65 -8.51 -2.75 6.10
N ARG A 66 -9.43 -2.73 7.09
CA ARG A 66 -10.46 -1.69 7.18
C ARG A 66 -9.79 -0.32 7.35
N CYS A 67 -10.23 0.65 6.56
CA CYS A 67 -9.58 1.96 6.47
C CYS A 67 -9.57 2.76 7.78
N TYR A 68 -10.48 2.46 8.72
CA TYR A 68 -10.55 3.12 10.02
C TYR A 68 -9.54 2.57 11.05
N THR A 69 -8.80 1.51 10.72
CA THR A 69 -7.80 0.94 11.64
C THR A 69 -6.59 1.88 11.75
N GLU A 70 -6.05 2.03 12.95
CA GLU A 70 -4.87 2.86 13.17
C GLU A 70 -3.62 2.15 12.69
N ARG A 71 -2.87 2.79 11.78
CA ARG A 71 -1.56 2.35 11.30
C ARG A 71 -0.71 3.56 10.93
N LYS A 72 0.61 3.41 10.98
CA LYS A 72 1.53 4.42 10.45
C LYS A 72 1.38 4.51 8.92
N TRP A 73 1.97 5.51 8.27
CA TRP A 73 1.92 5.67 6.82
C TRP A 73 3.30 5.97 6.24
N ILE A 74 3.52 5.54 4.99
CA ILE A 74 4.72 5.88 4.23
C ILE A 74 4.34 6.91 3.16
N CYS A 75 5.07 8.02 3.12
CA CYS A 75 4.93 9.06 2.12
C CYS A 75 6.13 9.06 1.17
N ARG A 76 5.91 9.46 -0.08
CA ARG A 76 6.97 9.76 -1.06
C ARG A 76 6.72 11.09 -1.72
N LYS A 77 7.80 11.83 -1.96
CA LYS A 77 7.85 13.04 -2.78
C LYS A 77 8.99 12.86 -3.78
N LYS A 78 8.80 13.31 -5.03
CA LYS A 78 9.90 13.45 -5.98
C LYS A 78 10.73 14.67 -5.56
N ILE A 79 12.03 14.49 -5.36
CA ILE A 79 12.97 15.61 -5.19
C ILE A 79 13.32 16.07 -6.62
N HIS A 80 13.04 17.34 -6.93
CA HIS A 80 13.50 17.98 -8.17
C HIS A 80 14.87 18.58 -7.91
#